data_AF-A0A7S0UFF0-F1
#
_entry.id   AF-A0A7S0UFF0-F1
#
_cell.length_a   1.000
_cell.length_b   1.000
_cell.length_c   1.000
_cell.angle_alpha   90.00
_cell.angle_beta   90.00
_cell.angle_gamma   90.00
#
_symmetry.space_group_name_H-M   'P 1'
#
loop_
_entity.id
_entity.type
_entity.pdbx_description
1 polymer ?
#
loop_
_entity_poly.entity_id
_entity_poly.type
_entity_poly.pdbx_seq_one_letter_code
_entity_poly.pdbx_strand_id
1 'polypeptide(L)'
;GTSGPETFNCVANMFLSMTESPLLIRPLLSEVTESELHAVMTAGFASVAGSVLAAYISFGASPSDLLAASIMSAPAALGISKLVYPETTVRRDRKSLFALEMAKSEDPNIVAAASSGAVLAVDMVLQIGGQLIAIVALVAMIDGFLSGIGKLINVTLSFNIICSYIFYPVAWLMGVPTVDCLEVASLIGTKIVVNEFAAYAQLGVM
;
A
#
# COMPACT_ATOMS: atom_id res chain seq x y z
N GLY A 1 -21.19 1.77 -13.96
CA GLY A 1 -20.79 2.15 -12.60
C GLY A 1 -20.32 0.91 -11.87
N THR A 2 -19.47 1.07 -10.86
CA THR A 2 -19.00 -0.01 -9.98
C THR A 2 -20.11 -0.47 -9.03
N SER A 3 -19.98 -1.67 -8.48
CA SER A 3 -20.97 -2.19 -7.52
C SER A 3 -20.81 -1.56 -6.14
N GLY A 4 -21.86 -1.67 -5.31
CA GLY A 4 -21.82 -1.17 -3.93
C GLY A 4 -20.62 -1.72 -3.13
N PRO A 5 -20.41 -3.05 -3.06
CA PRO A 5 -19.39 -3.65 -2.20
C PRO A 5 -17.97 -3.20 -2.54
N GLU A 6 -17.60 -3.22 -3.81
CA GLU A 6 -16.26 -2.79 -4.23
C GLU A 6 -16.05 -1.28 -4.05
N THR A 7 -17.09 -0.47 -4.28
CA THR A 7 -17.01 0.98 -4.09
C THR A 7 -16.87 1.32 -2.61
N PHE A 8 -17.67 0.68 -1.75
CA PHE A 8 -17.63 0.89 -0.31
C PHE A 8 -16.28 0.46 0.28
N ASN A 9 -15.78 -0.72 -0.11
CA ASN A 9 -14.45 -1.18 0.29
C ASN A 9 -13.34 -0.22 -0.17
N CYS A 10 -13.43 0.28 -1.40
CA CYS A 10 -12.44 1.20 -1.96
C CYS A 10 -12.42 2.54 -1.21
N VAL A 11 -13.59 3.08 -0.84
CA VAL A 11 -13.68 4.28 0.00
C VAL A 11 -13.16 4.01 1.42
N ALA A 12 -13.49 2.85 2.00
CA ALA A 12 -12.99 2.48 3.32
C ALA A 12 -11.45 2.37 3.36
N ASN A 13 -10.83 1.87 2.29
CA ASN A 13 -9.38 1.77 2.12
C ASN A 13 -8.65 3.12 2.10
N MET A 14 -9.35 4.25 1.97
CA MET A 14 -8.75 5.57 2.17
C MET A 14 -8.27 5.78 3.62
N PHE A 15 -8.85 5.04 4.57
CA PHE A 15 -8.61 5.17 6.00
C PHE A 15 -8.13 3.88 6.65
N LEU A 16 -8.70 2.74 6.22
CA LEU A 16 -8.40 1.41 6.74
C LEU A 16 -7.35 0.71 5.91
N SER A 17 -6.68 -0.27 6.52
CA SER A 17 -5.69 -1.10 5.83
C SER A 17 -6.31 -2.13 4.88
N MET A 18 -5.47 -2.73 4.03
CA MET A 18 -5.85 -3.80 3.10
C MET A 18 -6.45 -5.05 3.78
N THR A 19 -6.20 -5.25 5.07
CA THR A 19 -6.75 -6.37 5.86
C THR A 19 -8.02 -5.99 6.62
N GLU A 20 -8.21 -4.70 6.91
CA GLU A 20 -9.36 -4.19 7.67
C GLU A 20 -10.53 -3.80 6.77
N SER A 21 -10.27 -3.18 5.63
CA SER A 21 -11.34 -2.75 4.72
C SER A 21 -12.23 -3.90 4.22
N PRO A 22 -11.71 -5.11 3.91
CA PRO A 22 -12.58 -6.20 3.45
C PRO A 22 -13.48 -6.73 4.58
N LEU A 23 -13.13 -6.51 5.85
CA LEU A 23 -13.97 -6.92 6.98
C LEU A 23 -15.31 -6.20 6.98
N LEU A 24 -15.36 -4.96 6.47
CA LEU A 24 -16.59 -4.19 6.36
C LEU A 24 -17.58 -4.78 5.35
N ILE A 25 -17.08 -5.52 4.36
CA ILE A 25 -17.89 -6.23 3.36
C ILE A 25 -17.84 -7.75 3.55
N ARG A 26 -17.35 -8.25 4.70
CA ARG A 26 -17.15 -9.69 4.97
C ARG A 26 -18.35 -10.57 4.62
N PRO A 27 -19.62 -10.22 4.95
CA PRO A 27 -20.76 -11.07 4.61
C PRO A 27 -20.98 -11.22 3.10
N LEU A 28 -20.45 -10.29 2.29
CA LEU A 28 -20.59 -10.28 0.85
C LEU A 28 -19.38 -10.85 0.12
N LEU A 29 -18.23 -11.04 0.78
CA LEU A 29 -16.99 -11.49 0.12
C LEU A 29 -17.15 -12.87 -0.53
N SER A 30 -18.03 -13.73 -0.04
CA SER A 30 -18.35 -15.02 -0.69
C SER A 30 -19.22 -14.86 -1.95
N GLU A 31 -19.83 -13.69 -2.14
CA GLU A 31 -20.80 -13.38 -3.19
C GLU A 31 -20.31 -12.30 -4.16
N VAL A 32 -19.03 -11.86 -4.08
CA VAL A 32 -18.45 -10.93 -5.06
C VAL A 32 -17.97 -11.67 -6.31
N THR A 33 -17.91 -10.98 -7.44
CA THR A 33 -17.34 -11.50 -8.69
C THR A 33 -15.81 -11.48 -8.61
N GLU A 34 -15.13 -12.14 -9.53
CA GLU A 34 -13.65 -12.06 -9.61
C GLU A 34 -13.18 -10.62 -9.89
N SER A 35 -13.94 -9.86 -10.70
CA SER A 35 -13.61 -8.45 -10.98
C SER A 35 -13.78 -7.55 -9.77
N GLU A 36 -14.78 -7.82 -8.92
CA GLU A 36 -14.96 -7.10 -7.66
C GLU A 36 -13.93 -7.49 -6.61
N LEU A 37 -13.58 -8.77 -6.52
CA LEU A 37 -12.50 -9.22 -5.66
C LEU A 37 -11.17 -8.60 -6.09
N HIS A 38 -10.90 -8.55 -7.39
CA HIS A 38 -9.75 -7.84 -7.95
C HIS A 38 -9.77 -6.36 -7.58
N ALA A 39 -10.93 -5.70 -7.63
CA ALA A 39 -11.05 -4.29 -7.22
C ALA A 39 -10.80 -4.08 -5.73
N VAL A 40 -11.31 -4.98 -4.87
CA VAL A 40 -11.06 -4.97 -3.42
C VAL A 40 -9.56 -5.11 -3.12
N MET A 41 -8.89 -6.06 -3.76
CA MET A 41 -7.45 -6.28 -3.60
C MET A 41 -6.61 -5.13 -4.16
N THR A 42 -6.93 -4.65 -5.37
CA THR A 42 -6.23 -3.53 -6.02
C THR A 42 -6.31 -2.28 -5.18
N ALA A 43 -7.50 -1.97 -4.64
CA ALA A 43 -7.67 -0.84 -3.73
C ALA A 43 -6.79 -0.97 -2.48
N GLY A 44 -6.64 -2.18 -1.93
CA GLY A 44 -5.80 -2.42 -0.75
C GLY A 44 -4.31 -2.17 -1.00
N PHE A 45 -3.80 -2.51 -2.19
CA PHE A 45 -2.41 -2.25 -2.56
C PHE A 45 -2.15 -0.82 -3.05
N ALA A 46 -3.19 -0.13 -3.51
CA ALA A 46 -3.09 1.23 -4.04
C ALA A 46 -3.07 2.31 -2.94
N SER A 47 -3.69 2.03 -1.79
CA SER A 47 -3.77 2.96 -0.67
C SER A 47 -2.85 2.58 0.48
N VAL A 48 -2.84 3.41 1.51
CA VAL A 48 -2.12 3.17 2.76
C VAL A 48 -3.11 3.35 3.92
N ALA A 49 -3.00 2.51 4.94
CA ALA A 49 -3.77 2.63 6.16
C ALA A 49 -3.47 3.95 6.89
N GLY A 50 -4.50 4.58 7.47
CA GLY A 50 -4.34 5.75 8.33
C GLY A 50 -3.47 5.47 9.56
N SER A 51 -3.44 4.22 10.05
CA SER A 51 -2.64 3.79 11.20
C SER A 51 -1.13 3.97 11.00
N VAL A 52 -0.64 3.86 9.76
CA VAL A 52 0.78 4.01 9.43
C VAL A 52 1.13 5.37 8.82
N LEU A 53 0.12 6.18 8.47
CA LEU A 53 0.29 7.51 7.87
C LEU A 53 1.11 8.44 8.78
N ALA A 54 0.87 8.39 10.10
CA ALA A 54 1.64 9.15 11.08
C ALA A 54 3.13 8.78 11.10
N ALA A 55 3.47 7.50 10.85
CA ALA A 55 4.85 7.08 10.75
C ALA A 55 5.55 7.70 9.54
N TYR A 56 4.89 7.77 8.38
CA TYR A 56 5.48 8.40 7.19
C TYR A 56 5.67 9.90 7.37
N ILE A 57 4.72 10.57 8.03
CA ILE A 57 4.87 11.98 8.41
C ILE A 57 6.08 12.16 9.33
N SER A 58 6.31 11.24 10.28
CA SER A 58 7.48 11.28 11.16
C SER A 58 8.81 11.07 10.42
N PHE A 59 8.79 10.40 9.26
CA PHE A 59 9.94 10.31 8.35
C PHE A 59 10.12 11.54 7.46
N GLY A 60 9.26 12.56 7.55
CA GLY A 60 9.39 13.81 6.79
C GLY A 60 8.48 13.92 5.56
N ALA A 61 7.58 12.95 5.34
CA ALA A 61 6.60 13.05 4.27
C ALA A 61 5.56 14.15 4.55
N SER A 62 5.18 14.89 3.51
CA SER A 62 4.19 15.95 3.58
C SER A 62 2.79 15.40 3.93
N PRO A 63 2.17 15.82 5.05
CA PRO A 63 0.83 15.36 5.42
C PRO A 63 -0.24 15.69 4.38
N SER A 64 -0.14 16.86 3.71
CA SER A 64 -1.10 17.27 2.69
C SER A 64 -1.06 16.34 1.48
N ASP A 65 0.15 15.94 1.09
CA ASP A 65 0.36 15.12 -0.11
C ASP A 65 -0.04 13.67 0.17
N LEU A 66 0.24 13.16 1.37
CA LEU A 66 -0.22 11.85 1.82
C LEU A 66 -1.76 11.76 1.85
N LEU A 67 -2.43 12.76 2.42
CA LEU A 67 -3.89 12.80 2.46
C LEU A 67 -4.50 12.91 1.05
N ALA A 68 -3.93 13.77 0.20
CA ALA A 68 -4.35 13.90 -1.19
C ALA A 68 -4.18 12.56 -1.95
N ALA A 69 -3.02 11.91 -1.79
CA ALA A 69 -2.72 10.62 -2.40
C ALA A 69 -3.70 9.53 -1.94
N SER A 70 -4.02 9.46 -0.64
CA SER A 70 -5.00 8.49 -0.12
C SER A 70 -6.39 8.67 -0.74
N ILE A 71 -6.87 9.91 -0.88
CA ILE A 71 -8.17 10.19 -1.49
C ILE A 71 -8.15 9.87 -2.99
N MET A 72 -7.09 10.24 -3.70
CA MET A 72 -6.92 9.99 -5.14
C MET A 72 -6.74 8.50 -5.46
N SER A 73 -6.19 7.72 -4.52
CA SER A 73 -5.92 6.29 -4.71
C SER A 73 -7.20 5.47 -4.97
N ALA A 74 -8.33 5.84 -4.37
CA ALA A 74 -9.58 5.09 -4.52
C ALA A 74 -10.14 5.12 -5.96
N PRO A 75 -10.42 6.29 -6.58
CA PRO A 75 -10.88 6.31 -7.97
C PRO A 75 -9.82 5.78 -8.94
N ALA A 76 -8.53 6.01 -8.67
CA ALA A 76 -7.44 5.47 -9.48
C ALA A 76 -7.39 3.93 -9.44
N ALA A 77 -7.54 3.33 -8.26
CA ALA A 77 -7.55 1.89 -8.06
C ALA A 77 -8.74 1.23 -8.76
N LEU A 78 -9.94 1.81 -8.65
CA LEU A 78 -11.12 1.31 -9.37
C LEU A 78 -10.93 1.42 -10.89
N GLY A 79 -10.40 2.56 -11.37
CA GLY A 79 -10.12 2.77 -12.79
C GLY A 79 -9.15 1.73 -13.34
N ILE A 80 -7.99 1.57 -12.68
CA ILE A 80 -6.97 0.60 -13.08
C ILE A 80 -7.50 -0.83 -12.96
N SER A 81 -8.17 -1.17 -11.85
CA SER A 81 -8.73 -2.50 -11.64
C SER A 81 -9.70 -2.88 -12.74
N LYS A 82 -10.62 -1.99 -13.15
CA LYS A 82 -11.63 -2.30 -14.17
C LYS A 82 -11.08 -2.25 -15.58
N LEU A 83 -9.95 -1.58 -15.81
CA LEU A 83 -9.21 -1.68 -17.07
C LEU A 83 -8.48 -3.02 -17.19
N VAL A 84 -7.85 -3.49 -16.10
CA VAL A 84 -7.06 -4.73 -16.08
C VAL A 84 -7.96 -5.97 -16.01
N TYR A 85 -8.96 -5.95 -15.13
CA TYR A 85 -9.89 -7.06 -14.92
C TYR A 85 -11.33 -6.52 -14.97
N PRO A 86 -11.91 -6.36 -16.19
CA PRO A 86 -13.25 -5.80 -16.36
C PRO A 86 -14.34 -6.75 -15.85
N GLU A 87 -15.48 -6.16 -15.48
CA GLU A 87 -16.66 -6.93 -15.04
C GLU A 87 -17.34 -7.56 -16.27
N THR A 88 -17.37 -8.89 -16.30
CA THR A 88 -18.00 -9.66 -17.39
C THR A 88 -19.26 -10.38 -16.94
N THR A 89 -19.47 -10.49 -15.62
CA THR A 89 -20.59 -11.26 -15.07
C THR A 89 -21.74 -10.34 -14.70
N VAL A 90 -22.86 -10.47 -15.42
CA VAL A 90 -24.11 -9.79 -15.07
C VAL A 90 -24.76 -10.52 -13.90
N ARG A 91 -24.70 -9.96 -12.68
CA ARG A 91 -25.36 -10.58 -11.51
C ARG A 91 -26.77 -10.02 -11.28
N ARG A 92 -27.72 -10.96 -11.24
CA ARG A 92 -29.09 -10.83 -10.73
C ARG A 92 -29.05 -11.00 -9.20
N ASP A 93 -29.81 -10.18 -8.48
CA ASP A 93 -30.00 -10.21 -7.03
C ASP A 93 -28.74 -10.09 -6.16
N ARG A 94 -28.45 -8.86 -5.73
CA ARG A 94 -27.71 -8.66 -4.48
C ARG A 94 -28.62 -7.97 -3.47
N LYS A 95 -28.58 -8.45 -2.22
CA LYS A 95 -28.99 -7.63 -1.08
C LYS A 95 -28.27 -6.31 -1.22
N SER A 96 -29.02 -5.21 -1.33
CA SER A 96 -28.43 -3.89 -1.44
C SER A 96 -27.44 -3.69 -0.29
N LEU A 97 -26.39 -2.89 -0.48
CA LEU A 97 -25.45 -2.59 0.59
C LEU A 97 -26.14 -2.05 1.85
N PHE A 98 -27.32 -1.41 1.65
CA PHE A 98 -28.22 -0.90 2.69
C PHE A 98 -29.00 -1.98 3.46
N ALA A 99 -29.04 -3.22 2.97
CA ALA A 99 -29.67 -4.36 3.63
C ALA A 99 -28.66 -5.21 4.43
N LEU A 100 -27.38 -4.82 4.44
CA LEU A 100 -26.39 -5.44 5.31
C LEU A 100 -26.44 -4.79 6.68
N GLU A 101 -26.71 -5.61 7.69
CA GLU A 101 -26.35 -5.24 9.05
C GLU A 101 -24.82 -5.13 9.09
N MET A 102 -24.31 -3.93 9.32
CA MET A 102 -22.88 -3.78 9.61
C MET A 102 -22.54 -4.66 10.80
N ALA A 103 -21.35 -5.27 10.78
CA ALA A 103 -20.85 -6.00 11.93
C ALA A 103 -20.93 -5.09 13.17
N LYS A 104 -21.74 -5.49 14.16
CA LYS A 104 -21.81 -4.76 15.42
C LYS A 104 -20.46 -4.86 16.10
N SER A 105 -19.99 -3.74 16.65
CA SER A 105 -18.81 -3.75 17.51
C SER A 105 -19.05 -4.71 18.68
N GLU A 106 -18.07 -5.56 18.95
CA GLU A 106 -18.04 -6.43 20.13
C GLU A 106 -17.67 -5.63 21.39
N ASP A 107 -17.15 -4.40 21.23
CA ASP A 107 -16.71 -3.57 22.34
C ASP A 107 -17.90 -2.90 23.06
N PRO A 108 -17.97 -2.99 24.40
CA PRO A 108 -19.11 -2.49 25.17
C PRO A 108 -19.21 -0.96 25.22
N ASN A 109 -18.11 -0.23 24.96
CA ASN A 109 -18.07 1.24 25.00
C ASN A 109 -16.85 1.78 24.24
N ILE A 110 -16.79 3.11 24.08
CA ILE A 110 -15.70 3.80 23.37
C ILE A 110 -14.32 3.58 23.99
N VAL A 111 -14.23 3.41 25.31
CA VAL A 111 -12.96 3.18 26.00
C VAL A 111 -12.46 1.76 25.72
N ALA A 112 -13.36 0.78 25.70
CA ALA A 112 -13.04 -0.59 25.32
C ALA A 112 -12.58 -0.65 23.86
N ALA A 113 -13.29 -0.01 22.92
CA ALA A 113 -12.88 0.06 21.52
C ALA A 113 -11.50 0.71 21.33
N ALA A 114 -11.21 1.80 22.07
CA ALA A 114 -9.90 2.43 22.05
C ALA A 114 -8.79 1.51 22.60
N SER A 115 -9.07 0.77 23.68
CA SER A 115 -8.14 -0.20 24.25
C SER A 115 -7.89 -1.38 23.31
N SER A 116 -8.94 -1.93 22.70
CA SER A 116 -8.84 -3.02 21.72
C SER A 116 -8.00 -2.59 20.51
N GLY A 117 -8.23 -1.38 19.98
CA GLY A 117 -7.41 -0.80 18.92
C GLY A 117 -5.94 -0.62 19.32
N ALA A 118 -5.67 -0.16 20.55
CA ALA A 118 -4.31 -0.02 21.05
C ALA A 118 -3.57 -1.37 21.14
N VAL A 119 -4.25 -2.43 21.60
CA VAL A 119 -3.67 -3.78 21.65
C VAL A 119 -3.37 -4.30 20.23
N LEU A 120 -4.29 -4.14 19.29
CA LEU A 120 -4.06 -4.53 17.89
C LEU A 120 -2.86 -3.78 17.28
N ALA A 121 -2.69 -2.50 17.61
CA ALA A 121 -1.57 -1.71 17.13
C ALA A 121 -0.21 -2.21 17.64
N VAL A 122 -0.13 -2.80 18.84
CA VAL A 122 1.12 -3.37 19.37
C VAL A 122 1.65 -4.47 18.44
N ASP A 123 0.78 -5.39 18.04
CA ASP A 123 1.16 -6.48 17.14
C ASP A 123 1.58 -5.96 15.77
N MET A 124 0.88 -4.96 15.23
CA MET A 124 1.25 -4.31 13.97
C MET A 124 2.65 -3.67 14.05
N VAL A 125 2.94 -2.92 15.10
CA VAL A 125 4.24 -2.25 15.31
C VAL A 125 5.36 -3.28 15.42
N LEU A 126 5.15 -4.39 16.14
CA LEU A 126 6.13 -5.47 16.26
C LEU A 126 6.40 -6.15 14.91
N GLN A 127 5.36 -6.40 14.11
CA GLN A 127 5.49 -6.98 12.77
C GLN A 127 6.26 -6.05 11.84
N ILE A 128 5.92 -4.75 11.80
CA ILE A 128 6.60 -3.75 10.98
C ILE A 128 8.07 -3.61 11.40
N GLY A 129 8.34 -3.51 12.71
CA GLY A 129 9.70 -3.41 13.23
C GLY A 129 10.56 -4.62 12.88
N GLY A 130 10.03 -5.84 13.08
CA GLY A 130 10.71 -7.08 12.72
C GLY A 130 10.96 -7.19 11.22
N GLN A 131 9.96 -6.85 10.40
CA GLN A 131 10.08 -6.82 8.94
C GLN A 131 11.16 -5.83 8.50
N LEU A 132 11.20 -4.62 9.05
CA LEU A 132 12.19 -3.60 8.71
C LEU A 132 13.62 -4.04 9.05
N ILE A 133 13.84 -4.63 10.23
CA ILE A 133 15.15 -5.15 10.61
C ILE A 133 15.61 -6.23 9.62
N ALA A 134 14.74 -7.20 9.31
CA ALA A 134 15.06 -8.28 8.38
C ALA A 134 15.38 -7.76 6.98
N ILE A 135 14.58 -6.81 6.49
CA ILE A 135 14.74 -6.18 5.18
C ILE A 135 16.04 -5.37 5.08
N VAL A 136 16.33 -4.52 6.06
CA VAL A 136 17.54 -3.69 6.05
C VAL A 136 18.78 -4.58 6.07
N ALA A 137 18.75 -5.66 6.86
CA ALA A 137 19.82 -6.66 6.87
C ALA A 137 19.96 -7.36 5.52
N LEU A 138 18.84 -7.72 4.86
CA LEU A 138 18.85 -8.37 3.55
C LEU A 138 19.41 -7.44 2.46
N VAL A 139 18.97 -6.18 2.42
CA VAL A 139 19.49 -5.17 1.48
C VAL A 139 20.97 -4.96 1.70
N ALA A 140 21.44 -4.82 2.95
CA ALA A 140 22.85 -4.69 3.27
C ALA A 140 23.67 -5.92 2.85
N MET A 141 23.11 -7.13 2.99
CA MET A 141 23.74 -8.36 2.51
C MET A 141 23.87 -8.37 0.98
N ILE A 142 22.80 -7.98 0.27
CA ILE A 142 22.79 -7.85 -1.19
C ILE A 142 23.83 -6.81 -1.63
N ASP A 143 23.87 -5.64 -1.00
CA ASP A 143 24.86 -4.61 -1.28
C ASP A 143 26.29 -5.10 -1.04
N GLY A 144 26.52 -5.89 0.00
CA GLY A 144 27.82 -6.54 0.24
C GLY A 144 28.24 -7.45 -0.92
N PHE A 145 27.31 -8.27 -1.42
CA PHE A 145 27.54 -9.16 -2.57
C PHE A 145 27.76 -8.37 -3.88
N LEU A 146 26.89 -7.40 -4.17
CA LEU A 146 26.97 -6.54 -5.34
C LEU A 146 28.26 -5.72 -5.35
N SER A 147 28.67 -5.19 -4.20
CA SER A 147 29.95 -4.49 -4.05
C SER A 147 31.14 -5.42 -4.32
N GLY A 148 31.07 -6.68 -3.90
CA GLY A 148 32.07 -7.70 -4.22
C GLY A 148 32.20 -7.92 -5.73
N ILE A 149 31.08 -8.10 -6.44
CA ILE A 149 31.05 -8.22 -7.90
C ILE A 149 31.52 -6.93 -8.57
N GLY A 150 31.03 -5.79 -8.10
CA GLY A 150 31.36 -4.46 -8.62
C GLY A 150 32.87 -4.19 -8.59
N LYS A 151 33.55 -4.58 -7.51
CA LYS A 151 35.02 -4.49 -7.42
C LYS A 151 35.75 -5.33 -8.46
N LEU A 152 35.23 -6.49 -8.85
CA LEU A 152 35.84 -7.34 -9.89
C LEU A 152 35.77 -6.70 -11.28
N ILE A 153 34.69 -5.95 -11.56
CA ILE A 153 34.47 -5.27 -12.85
C ILE A 153 34.80 -3.77 -12.81
N ASN A 154 35.32 -3.28 -11.68
CA ASN A 154 35.66 -1.87 -11.42
C ASN A 154 34.48 -0.90 -11.57
N VAL A 155 33.29 -1.30 -11.08
CA VAL A 155 32.05 -0.50 -11.08
C VAL A 155 31.44 -0.49 -9.68
N THR A 156 30.89 0.65 -9.24
CA THR A 156 30.12 0.73 -8.00
C THR A 156 28.72 0.17 -8.23
N LEU A 157 28.40 -0.93 -7.56
CA LEU A 157 27.11 -1.60 -7.67
C LEU A 157 26.44 -1.66 -6.30
N SER A 158 25.18 -1.25 -6.24
CA SER A 158 24.31 -1.37 -5.07
C SER A 158 22.88 -1.68 -5.51
N PHE A 159 22.09 -2.21 -4.59
CA PHE A 159 20.68 -2.48 -4.76
C PHE A 159 19.93 -1.22 -5.21
N ASN A 160 20.20 -0.08 -4.57
CA ASN A 160 19.60 1.21 -4.92
C ASN A 160 19.97 1.63 -6.34
N ILE A 161 21.23 1.48 -6.78
CA ILE A 161 21.64 1.80 -8.15
C ILE A 161 20.88 0.92 -9.15
N ILE A 162 20.78 -0.38 -8.90
CA ILE A 162 20.04 -1.30 -9.78
C ILE A 162 18.57 -0.88 -9.87
N CYS A 163 17.93 -0.60 -8.73
CA CYS A 163 16.56 -0.11 -8.69
C CYS A 163 16.40 1.22 -9.46
N SER A 164 17.34 2.15 -9.28
CA SER A 164 17.34 3.46 -9.96
C SER A 164 17.27 3.29 -11.47
N TYR A 165 18.09 2.41 -12.05
CA TYR A 165 18.11 2.20 -13.51
C TYR A 165 16.90 1.41 -14.02
N ILE A 166 16.44 0.39 -13.28
CA ILE A 166 15.26 -0.41 -13.68
C ILE A 166 13.99 0.46 -13.68
N PHE A 167 13.80 1.29 -12.67
CA PHE A 167 12.59 2.10 -12.50
C PHE A 167 12.72 3.52 -13.06
N TYR A 168 13.88 3.89 -13.63
CA TYR A 168 14.07 5.18 -14.30
C TYR A 168 12.97 5.51 -15.32
N PRO A 169 12.55 4.60 -16.22
CA PRO A 169 11.50 4.90 -17.18
C PRO A 169 10.17 5.23 -16.50
N VAL A 170 9.87 4.59 -15.36
CA VAL A 170 8.65 4.85 -14.60
C VAL A 170 8.70 6.23 -13.95
N ALA A 171 9.80 6.58 -13.28
CA ALA A 171 9.98 7.91 -12.68
C ALA A 171 9.89 9.03 -13.74
N TRP A 172 10.52 8.82 -14.89
CA TRP A 172 10.47 9.77 -16.00
C TRP A 172 9.07 9.93 -16.58
N LEU A 173 8.31 8.83 -16.76
CA LEU A 173 6.91 8.88 -17.23
C LEU A 173 5.97 9.56 -16.23
N MET A 174 6.30 9.57 -14.94
CA MET A 174 5.56 10.31 -13.91
C MET A 174 5.83 11.83 -13.96
N GLY A 175 6.76 12.28 -14.82
CA GLY A 175 7.06 13.71 -15.01
C GLY A 175 8.15 14.25 -14.08
N VAL A 176 8.95 13.38 -13.45
CA VAL A 176 10.07 13.79 -12.59
C VAL A 176 11.16 14.46 -13.46
N PRO A 177 11.78 15.57 -13.02
CA PRO A 177 12.93 16.15 -13.71
C PRO A 177 14.06 15.13 -13.89
N THR A 178 14.76 15.16 -15.03
CA THR A 178 15.80 14.16 -15.35
C THR A 178 16.94 14.12 -14.34
N VAL A 179 17.20 15.25 -13.65
CA VAL A 179 18.22 15.36 -12.61
C VAL A 179 17.87 14.55 -11.35
N ASP A 180 16.58 14.43 -11.04
CA ASP A 180 16.09 13.75 -9.83
C ASP A 180 15.55 12.34 -10.14
N CYS A 181 15.43 11.98 -11.42
CA CYS A 181 14.81 10.73 -11.87
C CYS A 181 15.46 9.48 -11.29
N LEU A 182 16.80 9.44 -11.18
CA LEU A 182 17.49 8.26 -10.61
C LEU A 182 17.16 8.07 -9.14
N GLU A 183 17.12 9.16 -8.38
CA GLU A 183 16.84 9.15 -6.95
C GLU A 183 15.39 8.71 -6.68
N VAL A 184 14.43 9.32 -7.39
CA VAL A 184 13.02 8.93 -7.30
C VAL A 184 12.79 7.50 -7.79
N ALA A 185 13.48 7.06 -8.84
CA ALA A 185 13.40 5.68 -9.31
C ALA A 185 13.93 4.67 -8.27
N SER A 186 14.98 5.03 -7.53
CA SER A 186 15.46 4.21 -6.41
C SER A 186 14.35 4.02 -5.37
N LEU A 187 13.65 5.09 -4.99
CA LEU A 187 12.57 5.03 -4.00
C LEU A 187 11.39 4.19 -4.50
N ILE A 188 11.01 4.32 -5.78
CA ILE A 188 9.97 3.49 -6.41
C ILE A 188 10.39 2.01 -6.38
N GLY A 189 11.64 1.71 -6.71
CA GLY A 189 12.14 0.34 -6.69
C GLY A 189 12.20 -0.26 -5.29
N THR A 190 12.68 0.51 -4.30
CA THR A 190 12.64 0.12 -2.89
C THR A 190 11.20 -0.15 -2.45
N LYS A 191 10.24 0.72 -2.79
CA LYS A 191 8.82 0.49 -2.45
C LYS A 191 8.30 -0.85 -2.98
N ILE A 192 8.59 -1.18 -4.24
CA ILE A 192 8.04 -2.34 -4.93
C ILE A 192 8.71 -3.65 -4.48
N VAL A 193 10.03 -3.66 -4.38
CA VAL A 193 10.81 -4.87 -4.08
C VAL A 193 10.85 -5.14 -2.58
N VAL A 194 10.84 -4.08 -1.77
CA VAL A 194 11.09 -4.15 -0.34
C VAL A 194 9.80 -3.86 0.43
N ASN A 195 9.43 -2.58 0.54
CA ASN A 195 8.15 -2.08 1.04
C ASN A 195 8.19 -0.54 1.07
N GLU A 196 7.02 0.06 1.28
CA GLU A 196 6.84 1.50 1.40
C GLU A 196 7.50 2.11 2.65
N PHE A 197 7.59 1.37 3.77
CA PHE A 197 8.24 1.88 4.98
C PHE A 197 9.74 2.12 4.79
N ALA A 198 10.44 1.19 4.14
CA ALA A 198 11.85 1.33 3.82
C ALA A 198 12.07 2.48 2.83
N ALA A 199 11.18 2.62 1.84
CA ALA A 199 11.24 3.75 0.89
C ALA A 199 11.03 5.10 1.59
N TYR A 200 10.05 5.23 2.49
CA TYR A 200 9.84 6.48 3.25
C TYR A 200 10.98 6.78 4.23
N ALA A 201 11.57 5.75 4.85
CA ALA A 201 12.75 5.93 5.70
C ALA A 201 13.97 6.44 4.90
N GLN A 202 14.14 5.99 3.65
CA GLN A 202 15.16 6.51 2.73
C GLN A 202 14.84 7.95 2.28
N LEU A 203 13.57 8.24 1.95
CA LEU A 203 13.14 9.59 1.58
C LEU A 203 13.45 10.61 2.69
N GLY A 204 13.27 10.24 3.95
CA GLY A 204 13.50 11.14 5.09
C GLY A 204 14.95 11.55 5.34
N VAL A 205 15.91 10.89 4.69
CA VAL A 205 17.35 11.20 4.81
C VAL A 205 17.94 11.82 3.54
N MET A 206 17.12 12.01 2.50
CA MET A 206 17.46 12.72 1.26
C MET A 206 17.15 14.22 1.39
#